data_AF-A0A4Q0P0M1-F1
#
_entry.id   AF-A0A4Q0P0M1-F1
#
_cell.length_a   1.000
_cell.length_b   1.000
_cell.length_c   1.000
_cell.angle_alpha   90.00
_cell.angle_beta   90.00
_cell.angle_gamma   90.00
#
_symmetry.space_group_name_H-M   'P 1'
#
loop_
_entity.id
_entity.type
_entity.pdbx_description
1 polymer ?
#
loop_
_entity_poly.entity_id
_entity_poly.type
_entity_poly.pdbx_seq_one_letter_code
_entity_poly.pdbx_strand_id
1 'polypeptide(L)'
;MSYSEEMGKKLNDLLEKNYDAEAGYKNAAEKVANASLKNYLLSRAQDRYDFGHELKAELKTFGQDPEKGTSLAGDAHRLWMDLKTAISSDKDEAVLEETIRGEHAALEEYEEILNNSTLPTSTKAIISKQQNSLKNALEDAKGLEVLA
;
A
#
# COMPACT_ATOMS: atom_id res chain seq x y z
N MET A 1 25.94 -10.23 0.38
CA MET A 1 24.98 -9.35 1.06
C MET A 1 24.80 -9.90 2.47
N SER A 2 24.93 -9.06 3.49
CA SER A 2 24.67 -9.44 4.88
C SER A 2 23.17 -9.60 5.11
N TYR A 3 22.80 -10.28 6.20
CA TYR A 3 21.40 -10.40 6.61
C TYR A 3 20.73 -9.02 6.81
N SER A 4 21.44 -8.06 7.41
CA SER A 4 20.94 -6.71 7.62
C SER A 4 20.72 -5.97 6.30
N GLU A 5 21.60 -6.11 5.31
CA GLU A 5 21.46 -5.51 3.99
C GLU A 5 20.27 -6.13 3.21
N GLU A 6 20.11 -7.45 3.25
CA GLU A 6 18.99 -8.14 2.60
C GLU A 6 17.65 -7.72 3.22
N MET A 7 17.59 -7.62 4.56
CA MET A 7 16.41 -7.13 5.27
C MET A 7 16.13 -5.67 4.94
N GLY A 8 17.17 -4.83 4.92
CA GLY A 8 17.09 -3.43 4.55
C GLY A 8 16.44 -3.25 3.19
N LYS A 9 16.90 -4.01 2.20
CA LYS A 9 16.32 -3.99 0.85
C LYS A 9 14.83 -4.36 0.87
N LYS A 10 14.45 -5.47 1.51
CA LYS A 10 13.04 -5.91 1.54
C LYS A 10 12.12 -4.90 2.21
N LEU A 11 12.56 -4.29 3.31
CA LEU A 11 11.78 -3.28 4.02
C LEU A 11 11.71 -1.95 3.26
N ASN A 12 12.77 -1.58 2.54
CA ASN A 12 12.76 -0.42 1.64
C ASN A 12 11.85 -0.64 0.43
N ASP A 13 11.89 -1.82 -0.20
CA ASP A 13 10.99 -2.19 -1.29
C ASP A 13 9.51 -2.06 -0.83
N LEU A 14 9.19 -2.50 0.40
CA LEU A 14 7.84 -2.37 0.96
C LEU A 14 7.47 -0.93 1.35
N LEU A 15 8.45 -0.16 1.85
CA LEU A 15 8.28 1.24 2.21
C LEU A 15 7.93 2.09 0.97
N GLU A 16 8.63 1.85 -0.14
CA GLU A 16 8.37 2.52 -1.42
C GLU A 16 6.94 2.26 -1.90
N LYS A 17 6.50 1.00 -1.90
CA LYS A 17 5.14 0.65 -2.32
C LYS A 17 4.05 1.24 -1.43
N ASN A 18 4.30 1.37 -0.13
CA ASN A 18 3.37 2.08 0.76
C ASN A 18 3.28 3.57 0.40
N TYR A 19 4.37 4.23 0.03
CA TYR A 19 4.31 5.62 -0.44
C TYR A 19 3.56 5.75 -1.77
N ASP A 20 3.80 4.84 -2.70
CA ASP A 20 3.12 4.83 -3.99
C ASP A 20 1.61 4.63 -3.79
N ALA A 21 1.22 3.71 -2.91
CA ALA A 21 -0.17 3.49 -2.54
C ALA A 21 -0.78 4.71 -1.83
N GLU A 22 -0.06 5.34 -0.88
CA GLU A 22 -0.51 6.57 -0.20
C GLU A 22 -0.83 7.67 -1.22
N ALA A 23 0.07 7.91 -2.17
CA ALA A 23 -0.13 8.89 -3.24
C ALA A 23 -1.30 8.50 -4.14
N GLY A 24 -1.41 7.22 -4.53
CA GLY A 24 -2.51 6.68 -5.32
C GLY A 24 -3.87 6.93 -4.67
N TYR A 25 -4.03 6.59 -3.39
CA TYR A 25 -5.27 6.81 -2.64
C TYR A 25 -5.65 8.28 -2.51
N LYS A 26 -4.68 9.17 -2.23
CA LYS A 26 -4.94 10.62 -2.17
C LYS A 26 -5.45 11.14 -3.50
N ASN A 27 -4.82 10.75 -4.60
CA ASN A 27 -5.28 11.16 -5.92
C ASN A 27 -6.65 10.54 -6.26
N ALA A 28 -6.92 9.28 -5.87
CA ALA A 28 -8.21 8.62 -6.09
C ALA A 28 -9.35 9.36 -5.39
N ALA A 29 -9.12 9.77 -4.14
CA ALA A 29 -10.08 10.51 -3.32
C ALA A 29 -10.46 11.88 -3.92
N GLU A 30 -9.63 12.46 -4.79
CA GLU A 30 -9.94 13.70 -5.50
C GLU A 30 -10.85 13.49 -6.72
N LYS A 31 -10.90 12.26 -7.26
CA LYS A 31 -11.63 11.94 -8.49
C LYS A 31 -13.04 11.40 -8.25
N VAL A 32 -13.31 10.88 -7.06
CA VAL A 32 -14.61 10.27 -6.73
C VAL A 32 -15.62 11.30 -6.22
N ALA A 33 -16.90 11.08 -6.54
CA ALA A 33 -18.01 11.92 -6.06
C ALA A 33 -18.65 11.37 -4.78
N ASN A 34 -18.70 10.04 -4.63
CA ASN A 34 -19.24 9.37 -3.46
C ASN A 34 -18.42 9.67 -2.20
N ALA A 35 -19.08 10.29 -1.21
CA ALA A 35 -18.42 10.70 0.03
C ALA A 35 -17.91 9.53 0.87
N SER A 36 -18.61 8.39 0.87
CA SER A 36 -18.19 7.19 1.59
C SER A 36 -16.93 6.59 0.97
N LEU A 37 -16.89 6.46 -0.35
CA LEU A 37 -15.70 6.00 -1.08
C LEU A 37 -14.52 6.96 -0.89
N LYS A 38 -14.77 8.28 -0.96
CA LYS A 38 -13.74 9.29 -0.70
C LYS A 38 -13.12 9.13 0.70
N ASN A 39 -13.96 9.01 1.73
CA ASN A 39 -13.50 8.86 3.10
C ASN A 39 -12.73 7.55 3.31
N TYR A 40 -13.20 6.46 2.68
CA TYR A 40 -12.50 5.19 2.68
C TYR A 40 -11.09 5.33 2.07
N LEU A 41 -10.97 5.91 0.87
CA LEU A 41 -9.67 6.13 0.20
C LEU A 41 -8.72 6.99 1.05
N LEU A 42 -9.21 8.06 1.67
CA LEU A 42 -8.39 8.89 2.57
C LEU A 42 -7.92 8.12 3.82
N SER A 43 -8.78 7.27 4.38
CA SER A 43 -8.40 6.36 5.48
C SER A 43 -7.32 5.37 5.03
N ARG A 44 -7.42 4.82 3.82
CA ARG A 44 -6.37 3.94 3.27
C ARG A 44 -5.06 4.67 3.05
N ALA A 45 -5.08 5.92 2.58
CA ALA A 45 -3.87 6.75 2.49
C ALA A 45 -3.19 6.93 3.86
N GLN A 46 -3.97 7.14 4.92
CA GLN A 46 -3.44 7.29 6.28
C GLN A 46 -2.79 5.99 6.78
N ASP A 47 -3.43 4.83 6.56
CA ASP A 47 -2.85 3.52 6.90
C ASP A 47 -1.47 3.34 6.24
N ARG A 48 -1.35 3.64 4.94
CA ARG A 48 -0.07 3.52 4.20
C ARG A 48 1.02 4.44 4.75
N TYR A 49 0.64 5.67 5.11
CA TYR A 49 1.55 6.61 5.75
C TYR A 49 2.08 6.06 7.08
N ASP A 50 1.20 5.52 7.92
CA ASP A 50 1.55 4.94 9.22
C ASP A 50 2.43 3.69 9.05
N PHE A 51 2.13 2.84 8.07
CA PHE A 51 2.96 1.67 7.74
C PHE A 51 4.37 2.07 7.34
N GLY A 52 4.49 3.12 6.53
CA GLY A 52 5.79 3.67 6.15
C GLY A 52 6.61 4.11 7.36
N HIS A 53 6.00 4.69 8.41
CA HIS A 53 6.72 5.06 9.62
C HIS A 53 7.16 3.85 10.46
N GLU A 54 6.32 2.83 10.57
CA GLU A 54 6.69 1.58 11.23
C GLU A 54 7.89 0.91 10.54
N LEU A 55 7.88 0.88 9.20
CA LEU A 55 8.97 0.30 8.41
C LEU A 55 10.27 1.10 8.53
N LYS A 56 10.20 2.44 8.54
CA LYS A 56 11.37 3.30 8.81
C LYS A 56 11.96 3.06 10.19
N ALA A 57 11.11 2.87 11.19
CA ALA A 57 11.56 2.59 12.55
C ALA A 57 12.27 1.24 12.59
N GLU A 58 11.71 0.22 11.94
CA GLU A 58 12.30 -1.11 11.87
C GLU A 58 13.63 -1.13 11.10
N LEU A 59 13.73 -0.46 9.95
CA LEU A 59 14.97 -0.32 9.18
C LEU A 59 16.16 0.16 10.02
N LYS A 60 15.92 1.16 10.88
CA LYS A 60 16.94 1.69 11.78
C LYS A 60 17.46 0.66 12.78
N THR A 61 16.65 -0.32 13.18
CA THR A 61 17.09 -1.41 14.08
C THR A 61 18.11 -2.34 13.43
N PHE A 62 18.12 -2.40 12.10
CA PHE A 62 19.13 -3.13 11.32
C PHE A 62 20.35 -2.28 10.96
N GLY A 63 20.38 -1.00 11.35
CA GLY A 63 21.40 -0.05 10.92
C GLY A 63 21.28 0.33 9.44
N GLN A 64 20.09 0.16 8.86
CA GLN A 64 19.77 0.51 7.48
C GLN A 64 19.02 1.84 7.45
N ASP A 65 19.32 2.66 6.45
CA ASP A 65 18.60 3.91 6.25
C ASP A 65 17.40 3.70 5.31
N PRO A 66 16.28 4.40 5.54
CA PRO A 66 15.22 4.44 4.56
C PRO A 66 15.73 5.09 3.28
N GLU A 67 15.58 4.38 2.17
CA GLU A 67 15.93 4.92 0.86
C GLU A 67 15.03 6.12 0.60
N LYS A 68 15.67 7.30 0.49
CA LYS A 68 14.97 8.55 0.20
C LYS A 68 14.58 8.57 -1.27
N GLY A 69 13.52 7.86 -1.62
CA GLY A 69 12.43 8.27 -2.50
C GLY A 69 12.75 9.09 -3.75
N THR A 70 13.91 8.96 -4.39
CA THR A 70 14.11 9.43 -5.77
C THR A 70 13.20 8.67 -6.75
N SER A 71 12.52 7.63 -6.28
CA SER A 71 11.48 6.88 -6.98
C SER A 71 10.07 7.09 -6.43
N LEU A 72 9.80 8.11 -5.59
CA LEU A 72 8.43 8.58 -5.30
C LEU A 72 7.61 8.96 -6.57
N ALA A 73 8.26 8.95 -7.74
CA ALA A 73 7.67 9.18 -9.05
C ALA A 73 7.89 8.01 -10.05
N GLY A 74 8.55 6.92 -9.66
CA GLY A 74 8.99 5.87 -10.60
C GLY A 74 7.91 4.83 -10.91
N ASP A 75 7.33 4.21 -9.87
CA ASP A 75 6.50 3.01 -10.03
C ASP A 75 5.02 3.18 -9.67
N ALA A 76 4.67 4.16 -8.81
CA ALA A 76 3.29 4.70 -8.71
C ALA A 76 2.68 5.08 -10.07
N HIS A 77 3.54 5.35 -11.07
CA HIS A 77 3.13 5.85 -12.37
C HIS A 77 2.30 4.86 -13.19
N ARG A 78 2.40 3.54 -13.00
CA ARG A 78 1.63 2.56 -13.80
C ARG A 78 0.24 2.31 -13.25
N LEU A 79 0.11 2.01 -11.95
CA LEU A 79 -1.19 1.77 -11.31
C LEU A 79 -2.11 2.99 -11.40
N TRP A 80 -1.57 4.21 -11.32
CA TRP A 80 -2.36 5.44 -11.48
C TRP A 80 -2.57 5.88 -12.94
N MET A 81 -1.71 5.45 -13.89
CA MET A 81 -1.91 5.77 -15.31
C MET A 81 -3.18 5.13 -15.87
N ASP A 82 -3.51 3.90 -15.47
CA ASP A 82 -4.75 3.25 -15.88
C ASP A 82 -5.98 4.08 -15.42
N LEU A 83 -5.94 4.59 -14.19
CA LEU A 83 -6.98 5.49 -13.67
C LEU A 83 -6.98 6.90 -14.29
N LYS A 84 -5.94 7.30 -15.04
CA LYS A 84 -6.00 8.52 -15.89
C LYS A 84 -6.68 8.25 -17.22
N THR A 85 -6.71 7.01 -17.69
CA THR A 85 -7.33 6.62 -18.96
C THR A 85 -8.79 6.19 -18.85
N ALA A 86 -9.29 5.94 -17.63
CA ALA A 86 -10.70 5.68 -17.36
C ALA A 86 -11.56 6.94 -17.60
N ILE A 87 -11.88 7.18 -18.86
CA ILE A 87 -12.97 8.05 -19.33
C ILE A 87 -14.26 7.21 -19.30
N SER A 88 -14.59 6.63 -18.14
CA SER A 88 -15.91 6.00 -17.93
C SER A 88 -16.91 7.03 -17.43
N SER A 89 -18.19 6.82 -17.74
CA SER A 89 -19.31 7.57 -17.16
C SER A 89 -19.49 7.33 -15.67
N ASP A 90 -18.90 6.25 -15.13
CA ASP A 90 -18.94 5.87 -13.71
C ASP A 90 -17.53 5.81 -13.11
N LYS A 91 -17.07 6.96 -12.63
CA LYS A 91 -15.70 7.13 -12.10
C LYS A 91 -15.52 6.46 -10.74
N ASP A 92 -16.59 6.33 -9.96
CA ASP A 92 -16.53 5.81 -8.60
C ASP A 92 -16.36 4.29 -8.61
N GLU A 93 -17.10 3.58 -9.47
CA GLU A 93 -16.98 2.12 -9.66
C GLU A 93 -15.58 1.76 -10.17
N ALA A 94 -15.09 2.44 -11.22
CA ALA A 94 -13.75 2.21 -11.75
C ALA A 94 -12.64 2.46 -10.71
N VAL A 95 -12.80 3.47 -9.84
CA VAL A 95 -11.85 3.70 -8.74
C VAL A 95 -11.91 2.58 -7.70
N LEU A 96 -13.10 2.06 -7.41
CA LEU A 96 -13.27 1.00 -6.44
C LEU A 96 -12.70 -0.33 -6.93
N GLU A 97 -12.94 -0.72 -8.17
CA GLU A 97 -12.35 -1.92 -8.79
C GLU A 97 -10.81 -1.87 -8.76
N GLU A 98 -10.24 -0.73 -9.15
CA GLU A 98 -8.80 -0.51 -9.12
C GLU A 98 -8.23 -0.55 -7.70
N THR A 99 -9.00 -0.06 -6.73
CA THR A 99 -8.64 -0.13 -5.31
C THR A 99 -8.63 -1.58 -4.81
N ILE A 100 -9.64 -2.38 -5.16
CA ILE A 100 -9.71 -3.81 -4.82
C ILE A 100 -8.52 -4.56 -5.43
N ARG A 101 -8.20 -4.30 -6.70
CA ARG A 101 -7.04 -4.90 -7.38
C ARG A 101 -5.72 -4.53 -6.70
N GLY A 102 -5.54 -3.26 -6.35
CA GLY A 102 -4.36 -2.78 -5.63
C GLY A 102 -4.19 -3.41 -4.24
N GLU A 103 -5.29 -3.53 -3.48
CA GLU A 103 -5.26 -4.17 -2.16
C GLU A 103 -4.94 -5.67 -2.24
N HIS A 104 -5.48 -6.38 -3.24
CA HIS A 104 -5.12 -7.77 -3.51
C HIS A 104 -3.62 -7.92 -3.82
N ALA A 105 -3.08 -7.09 -4.72
CA ALA A 105 -1.66 -7.12 -5.06
C ALA A 105 -0.78 -6.82 -3.84
N ALA A 106 -1.14 -5.83 -3.03
CA ALA A 106 -0.42 -5.54 -1.79
C ALA A 106 -0.46 -6.74 -0.82
N LEU A 107 -1.59 -7.42 -0.68
CA LEU A 107 -1.69 -8.61 0.18
C LEU A 107 -0.77 -9.74 -0.26
N GLU A 108 -0.71 -10.03 -1.55
CA GLU A 108 0.17 -11.06 -2.12
C GLU A 108 1.64 -10.78 -1.80
N GLU A 109 2.07 -9.51 -1.93
CA GLU A 109 3.44 -9.11 -1.61
C GLU A 109 3.78 -9.27 -0.12
N TYR A 110 2.85 -8.88 0.77
CA TYR A 110 3.04 -9.08 2.21
C TYR A 110 3.07 -10.57 2.57
N GLU A 111 2.24 -11.40 1.92
CA GLU A 111 2.25 -12.86 2.07
C GLU A 111 3.58 -13.45 1.59
N GLU A 112 4.10 -12.98 0.46
CA GLU A 112 5.40 -13.40 -0.06
C GLU A 112 6.53 -13.09 0.95
N ILE A 113 6.57 -11.87 1.49
CA ILE A 113 7.59 -11.47 2.48
C ILE A 113 7.52 -12.36 3.72
N LEU A 114 6.32 -12.62 4.24
CA LEU A 114 6.11 -13.45 5.44
C LEU A 114 6.45 -14.93 5.23
N ASN A 115 6.26 -15.46 4.01
CA ASN A 115 6.48 -16.86 3.69
C ASN A 115 7.91 -17.16 3.24
N ASN A 116 8.55 -16.24 2.51
CA ASN A 116 9.85 -16.47 1.87
C ASN A 116 11.04 -15.90 2.66
N SER A 117 10.81 -15.34 3.86
CA SER A 117 11.87 -14.72 4.65
C SER A 117 11.91 -15.23 6.09
N THR A 118 13.13 -15.51 6.57
CA THR A 118 13.37 -15.61 8.01
C THR A 118 13.39 -14.20 8.59
N LEU A 119 12.23 -13.73 9.04
CA LEU A 119 12.07 -12.42 9.66
C LEU A 119 12.33 -12.49 11.17
N PRO A 120 12.98 -11.49 11.78
CA PRO A 120 13.02 -11.36 13.22
C PRO A 120 11.62 -11.13 13.77
N THR A 121 11.41 -11.46 15.05
CA THR A 121 10.10 -11.38 15.69
C THR A 121 9.47 -9.99 15.59
N SER A 122 10.26 -8.92 15.74
CA SER A 122 9.80 -7.54 15.60
C SER A 122 9.28 -7.27 14.19
N THR A 123 10.08 -7.57 13.18
CA THR A 123 9.74 -7.36 11.77
C THR A 123 8.50 -8.16 11.40
N LYS A 124 8.46 -9.45 11.76
CA LYS A 124 7.29 -10.30 11.51
C LYS A 124 6.02 -9.73 12.13
N ALA A 125 6.09 -9.23 13.35
CA ALA A 125 4.94 -8.62 14.01
C ALA A 125 4.44 -7.37 13.27
N ILE A 126 5.35 -6.51 12.79
CA ILE A 126 5.00 -5.32 11.99
C ILE A 126 4.34 -5.75 10.67
N ILE A 127 4.99 -6.62 9.89
CA ILE A 127 4.47 -7.04 8.58
C ILE A 127 3.12 -7.76 8.72
N SER A 128 2.96 -8.64 9.72
CA SER A 128 1.68 -9.32 9.98
C SER A 128 0.58 -8.35 10.43
N LYS A 129 0.89 -7.33 11.24
CA LYS A 129 -0.07 -6.30 11.64
C LYS A 129 -0.57 -5.53 10.41
N GLN A 130 0.34 -5.09 9.56
CA GLN A 130 0.03 -4.36 8.35
C GLN A 130 -0.79 -5.22 7.39
N GLN A 131 -0.38 -6.47 7.14
CA GLN A 131 -1.14 -7.43 6.34
C GLN A 131 -2.59 -7.61 6.83
N ASN A 132 -2.81 -7.74 8.14
CA ASN A 132 -4.16 -7.86 8.68
C ASN A 132 -5.00 -6.60 8.42
N SER A 133 -4.39 -5.41 8.49
CA SER A 133 -5.05 -4.16 8.11
C SER A 133 -5.45 -4.16 6.64
N LEU A 134 -4.61 -4.69 5.75
CA LEU A 134 -4.89 -4.84 4.32
C LEU A 134 -6.02 -5.83 4.04
N LYS A 135 -6.07 -6.94 4.79
CA LYS A 135 -7.18 -7.91 4.69
C LYS A 135 -8.51 -7.24 5.03
N ASN A 136 -8.54 -6.46 6.11
CA ASN A 136 -9.73 -5.70 6.48
C ASN A 136 -10.06 -4.62 5.43
N ALA A 137 -9.05 -3.92 4.92
CA ALA A 137 -9.22 -2.91 3.87
C ALA A 137 -9.89 -3.49 2.63
N LEU A 138 -9.45 -4.67 2.19
CA LEU A 138 -10.00 -5.36 1.03
C LEU A 138 -11.47 -5.75 1.24
N GLU A 139 -11.81 -6.28 2.42
CA GLU A 139 -13.20 -6.64 2.73
C GLU A 139 -14.10 -5.40 2.82
N ASP A 140 -13.60 -4.30 3.38
CA ASP A 140 -14.30 -3.01 3.40
C ASP A 140 -14.54 -2.49 1.97
N ALA A 141 -13.56 -2.60 1.06
CA ALA A 141 -13.71 -2.20 -0.33
C ALA A 141 -14.78 -3.02 -1.06
N LYS A 142 -14.76 -4.36 -0.91
CA LYS A 142 -15.80 -5.23 -1.47
C LYS A 142 -17.19 -4.92 -0.89
N GLY A 143 -17.25 -4.51 0.38
CA GLY A 143 -18.50 -4.06 1.00
C GLY A 143 -19.07 -2.78 0.36
N LEU A 144 -18.21 -1.87 -0.08
CA LEU A 144 -18.62 -0.67 -0.84
C LEU A 144 -19.10 -1.01 -2.25
N GLU A 145 -18.56 -2.06 -2.88
CA GLU A 145 -18.92 -2.51 -4.24
C GLU A 145 -20.37 -2.98 -4.29
N VAL A 146 -20.82 -3.68 -3.24
CA VAL A 146 -22.21 -4.15 -3.11
C VAL A 146 -23.22 -3.00 -2.93
N LEU A 147 -22.76 -1.81 -2.55
CA LEU A 147 -23.60 -0.64 -2.28
C LEU A 147 -23.61 0.39 -3.42
N ALA A 148 -22.75 0.22 -4.43
CA ALA A 148 -22.69 1.03 -5.63
C ALA A 148 -23.73 0.56 -6.66
#